data_AF-A0A4P6KGK7-F1
#
_entry.id   AF-A0A4P6KGK7-F1
#
_cell.length_a   1.000
_cell.length_b   1.000
_cell.length_c   1.000
_cell.angle_alpha   90.00
_cell.angle_beta   90.00
_cell.angle_gamma   90.00
#
_symmetry.space_group_name_H-M   'P 1'
#
loop_
_entity.id
_entity.type
_entity.pdbx_description
1 polymer ?
#
loop_
_entity_poly.entity_id
_entity_poly.type
_entity_poly.pdbx_seq_one_letter_code
_entity_poly.pdbx_strand_id
1 'polypeptide(L)'
;MNGSRLSRSLDKTKLLYEKSVAVASRILRHPLQASVALLLIAVSLEVAQYWPEVVPGGHVLSIVIRNLAYALLAAVVFGWLVVEVPKRTRERRTYSDYEIHLQTLAGLGPIALVPYRHYVRGPGVDFDSWDANELAEAAKVIASQDPAFFGPERTGLMSHYILAATKTQQTLAPLVSFMSEDVAHAVLSFPNDWRLDALQMAYTDNGTIDPVRDAHLVSSLLAGSRSIYAAMKASSPDFLEGASFSVVLRDGTEVPITDPELSR
;
A
#
# COMPACT_ATOMS: atom_id res chain seq x y z
N MET A 1 -25.07 -48.83 -11.02
CA MET A 1 -25.04 -47.45 -11.57
C MET A 1 -25.40 -46.38 -10.51
N ASN A 2 -24.77 -46.39 -9.32
CA ASN A 2 -25.09 -45.43 -8.23
C ASN A 2 -23.97 -44.42 -7.88
N GLY A 3 -22.76 -44.57 -8.45
CA GLY A 3 -21.61 -43.72 -8.11
C GLY A 3 -21.65 -42.29 -8.65
N SER A 4 -22.33 -42.04 -9.78
CA SER A 4 -22.33 -40.72 -10.44
C SER A 4 -23.30 -39.69 -9.83
N ARG A 5 -24.28 -40.13 -9.02
CA ARG A 5 -25.20 -39.23 -8.31
C ARG A 5 -24.61 -38.71 -7.00
N LEU A 6 -23.79 -39.52 -6.32
CA LEU A 6 -23.13 -39.14 -5.07
C LEU A 6 -21.99 -38.13 -5.29
N SER A 7 -21.18 -38.28 -6.35
CA SER A 7 -20.11 -37.30 -6.63
C SER A 7 -20.68 -35.92 -7.00
N ARG A 8 -21.74 -35.87 -7.82
CA ARG A 8 -22.42 -34.61 -8.19
C ARG A 8 -23.12 -33.94 -6.99
N SER A 9 -23.51 -34.71 -5.97
CA SER A 9 -24.09 -34.16 -4.74
C SER A 9 -23.02 -33.53 -3.84
N LEU A 10 -21.85 -34.18 -3.73
CA LEU A 10 -20.70 -33.70 -2.94
C LEU A 10 -20.05 -32.45 -3.55
N ASP A 11 -19.98 -32.36 -4.88
CA ASP A 11 -19.45 -31.17 -5.56
C ASP A 11 -20.37 -29.96 -5.37
N LYS A 12 -21.70 -30.17 -5.35
CA LYS A 12 -22.67 -29.10 -5.09
C LYS A 12 -22.61 -28.60 -3.66
N THR A 13 -22.49 -29.48 -2.66
CA THR A 13 -22.38 -29.05 -1.26
C THR A 13 -21.06 -28.33 -0.98
N LYS A 14 -19.95 -28.77 -1.59
CA LYS A 14 -18.66 -28.08 -1.49
C LYS A 14 -18.70 -26.69 -2.13
N LEU A 15 -19.29 -26.56 -3.32
CA LEU A 15 -19.44 -25.28 -4.01
C LEU A 15 -20.34 -24.30 -3.22
N LEU A 16 -21.41 -24.80 -2.60
CA LEU A 16 -22.28 -24.00 -1.74
C LEU A 16 -21.55 -23.55 -0.46
N TYR A 17 -20.74 -24.43 0.13
CA TYR A 17 -19.92 -24.10 1.29
C TYR A 17 -18.89 -23.00 0.96
N GLU A 18 -18.12 -23.16 -0.11
CA GLU A 18 -17.12 -22.16 -0.54
C GLU A 18 -17.77 -20.81 -0.86
N LYS A 19 -18.93 -20.80 -1.53
CA LYS A 19 -19.71 -19.57 -1.77
C LYS A 19 -20.22 -18.96 -0.47
N SER A 20 -20.73 -19.77 0.46
CA SER A 20 -21.22 -19.27 1.75
C SER A 20 -20.11 -18.68 2.62
N VAL A 21 -18.91 -19.29 2.61
CA VAL A 21 -17.72 -18.78 3.30
C VAL A 21 -17.20 -17.50 2.64
N ALA A 22 -17.21 -17.42 1.31
CA ALA A 22 -16.84 -16.21 0.58
C ALA A 22 -17.82 -15.04 0.80
N VAL A 23 -19.11 -15.33 0.93
CA VAL A 23 -20.13 -14.35 1.27
C VAL A 23 -20.01 -13.93 2.74
N ALA A 24 -19.83 -14.88 3.66
CA ALA A 24 -19.60 -14.58 5.08
C ALA A 24 -18.34 -13.74 5.28
N SER A 25 -17.24 -14.03 4.58
CA SER A 25 -16.01 -13.25 4.67
C SER A 25 -16.15 -11.85 4.06
N ARG A 26 -16.91 -11.68 2.96
CA ARG A 26 -17.26 -10.36 2.42
C ARG A 26 -18.14 -9.56 3.38
N ILE A 27 -19.12 -10.21 4.00
CA ILE A 27 -20.02 -9.58 4.96
C ILE A 27 -19.24 -9.15 6.22
N LEU A 28 -18.32 -9.99 6.72
CA LEU A 28 -17.43 -9.62 7.84
C LEU A 28 -16.50 -8.44 7.55
N ARG A 29 -16.12 -8.20 6.29
CA ARG A 29 -15.32 -7.02 5.90
C ARG A 29 -16.10 -5.70 5.99
N HIS A 30 -17.43 -5.76 6.05
CA HIS A 30 -18.31 -4.61 6.21
C HIS A 30 -19.22 -4.81 7.42
N PRO A 31 -18.72 -4.61 8.66
CA PRO A 31 -19.43 -4.94 9.89
C PRO A 31 -20.79 -4.24 9.99
N LEU A 32 -20.92 -3.03 9.46
CA LEU A 32 -22.21 -2.33 9.32
C LEU A 32 -23.21 -3.10 8.43
N GLN A 33 -22.78 -3.59 7.27
CA GLN A 33 -23.63 -4.38 6.37
C GLN A 33 -23.99 -5.74 6.98
N ALA A 34 -23.04 -6.38 7.68
CA ALA A 34 -23.28 -7.60 8.44
C ALA A 34 -24.31 -7.42 9.54
N SER A 35 -24.18 -6.36 10.33
CA SER A 35 -25.13 -6.02 11.39
C SER A 35 -26.52 -5.72 10.82
N VAL A 36 -26.63 -4.98 9.71
CA VAL A 36 -27.90 -4.72 9.03
C VAL A 36 -28.53 -6.01 8.51
N ALA A 37 -27.77 -6.90 7.86
CA ALA A 37 -28.28 -8.17 7.36
C ALA A 37 -28.77 -9.09 8.50
N LEU A 38 -28.02 -9.20 9.59
CA LEU A 38 -28.40 -9.98 10.77
C LEU A 38 -29.65 -9.40 11.45
N LEU A 39 -29.76 -8.07 11.53
CA LEU A 39 -30.93 -7.38 12.05
C LEU A 39 -32.17 -7.68 11.18
N LEU A 40 -32.04 -7.60 9.86
CA LEU A 40 -33.13 -7.91 8.93
C LEU A 40 -33.58 -9.37 9.04
N ILE A 41 -32.65 -10.31 9.22
CA ILE A 41 -32.97 -11.73 9.45
C ILE A 41 -33.73 -11.88 10.78
N ALA A 42 -33.26 -11.25 11.86
CA ALA A 42 -33.91 -11.30 13.16
C ALA A 42 -35.34 -10.74 13.10
N VAL A 43 -35.53 -9.58 12.47
CA VAL A 43 -36.85 -8.95 12.28
C VAL A 43 -37.77 -9.79 11.41
N SER A 44 -37.26 -10.36 10.30
CA SER A 44 -38.06 -11.22 9.41
C SER A 44 -38.57 -12.48 10.11
N LEU A 45 -37.75 -13.05 11.00
CA LEU A 45 -38.14 -14.21 11.81
C LEU A 45 -39.16 -13.84 12.89
N GLU A 46 -39.07 -12.64 13.45
CA GLU A 46 -40.03 -12.11 14.42
C GLU A 46 -41.40 -11.88 13.77
N VAL A 47 -41.45 -11.40 12.53
CA VAL A 47 -42.70 -11.29 11.75
C VAL A 47 -43.27 -12.67 11.42
N ALA A 48 -42.44 -13.65 11.05
CA ALA A 48 -42.86 -15.01 10.73
C ALA A 48 -43.46 -15.77 11.93
N GLN A 49 -43.16 -15.36 13.18
CA GLN A 49 -43.76 -15.92 14.39
C GLN A 49 -45.27 -15.66 14.51
N TYR A 50 -45.78 -14.60 13.87
CA TYR A 50 -47.19 -14.23 13.94
C TYR A 50 -48.10 -15.06 13.02
N TRP A 51 -47.54 -15.96 12.20
CA TRP A 51 -48.28 -16.91 11.36
C TRP A 51 -48.01 -18.37 11.73
N PRO A 52 -48.55 -18.85 12.86
CA PRO A 52 -48.35 -20.21 13.35
C PRO A 52 -48.97 -21.29 12.44
N GLU A 53 -49.88 -20.91 11.55
CA GLU A 53 -50.63 -21.81 10.66
C GLU A 53 -49.75 -22.42 9.55
N VAL A 54 -48.62 -21.79 9.23
CA VAL A 54 -47.74 -22.20 8.11
C VAL A 54 -46.55 -23.06 8.58
N VAL A 55 -46.14 -22.96 9.85
CA VAL A 55 -44.95 -23.66 10.38
C VAL A 55 -45.20 -24.24 11.79
N PRO A 56 -45.60 -25.52 11.91
CA PRO A 56 -45.71 -26.20 13.20
C PRO A 56 -44.35 -26.26 13.90
N GLY A 57 -44.28 -25.83 15.17
CA GLY A 57 -43.01 -25.75 15.92
C GLY A 57 -42.13 -24.54 15.58
N GLY A 58 -42.60 -23.64 14.70
CA GLY A 58 -41.89 -22.43 14.29
C GLY A 58 -41.57 -21.48 15.46
N HIS A 59 -42.35 -21.50 16.54
CA HIS A 59 -42.10 -20.67 17.72
C HIS A 59 -40.80 -21.03 18.45
N VAL A 60 -40.51 -22.32 18.67
CA VAL A 60 -39.28 -22.75 19.34
C VAL A 60 -38.07 -22.51 18.43
N LEU A 61 -38.19 -22.87 17.15
CA LEU A 61 -37.13 -22.68 16.17
C LEU A 61 -36.78 -21.19 15.99
N SER A 62 -37.78 -20.32 15.93
CA SER A 62 -37.57 -18.88 15.78
C SER A 62 -36.96 -18.24 17.03
N ILE A 63 -37.28 -18.70 18.25
CA ILE A 63 -36.59 -18.25 19.47
C ILE A 63 -35.11 -18.60 19.40
N VAL A 64 -34.76 -19.83 18.99
CA VAL A 64 -33.36 -20.26 18.86
C VAL A 64 -32.63 -19.44 17.81
N ILE A 65 -33.22 -19.25 16.62
CA ILE A 65 -32.58 -18.48 15.55
C ILE A 65 -32.46 -17.00 15.92
N ARG A 66 -33.46 -16.41 16.59
CA ARG A 66 -33.38 -15.02 17.07
C ARG A 66 -32.26 -14.83 18.08
N ASN A 67 -32.15 -15.71 19.06
CA ASN A 67 -31.08 -15.64 20.06
C ASN A 67 -29.70 -15.84 19.40
N LEU A 68 -29.60 -16.73 18.41
CA LEU A 68 -28.38 -16.90 17.61
C LEU A 68 -28.06 -15.64 16.79
N ALA A 69 -29.06 -15.01 16.17
CA ALA A 69 -28.88 -13.77 15.41
C ALA A 69 -28.41 -12.62 16.30
N TYR A 70 -28.97 -12.46 17.51
CA TYR A 70 -28.50 -11.48 18.48
C TYR A 70 -27.09 -11.78 18.99
N ALA A 71 -26.76 -13.04 19.23
CA ALA A 71 -25.40 -13.43 19.62
C ALA A 71 -24.38 -13.11 18.52
N LEU A 72 -24.71 -13.40 17.26
CA LEU A 72 -23.87 -13.07 16.10
C LEU A 72 -23.75 -11.55 15.90
N LEU A 73 -24.85 -10.81 16.04
CA LEU A 73 -24.85 -9.36 15.93
C LEU A 73 -23.99 -8.73 17.03
N ALA A 74 -24.14 -9.20 18.27
CA ALA A 74 -23.29 -8.79 19.39
C ALA A 74 -21.81 -9.13 19.12
N ALA A 75 -21.50 -10.33 18.62
CA ALA A 75 -20.13 -10.71 18.29
C ALA A 75 -19.51 -9.82 17.19
N VAL A 76 -20.28 -9.47 16.15
CA VAL A 76 -19.81 -8.55 15.08
C VAL A 76 -19.58 -7.15 15.64
N VAL A 77 -20.53 -6.61 16.42
CA VAL A 77 -20.41 -5.26 16.99
C VAL A 77 -19.27 -5.20 18.01
N PHE A 78 -19.14 -6.19 18.90
CA PHE A 78 -18.04 -6.27 19.85
C PHE A 78 -16.69 -6.46 19.15
N GLY A 79 -16.61 -7.34 18.15
CA GLY A 79 -15.40 -7.50 17.36
C GLY A 79 -14.96 -6.20 16.71
N TRP A 80 -15.91 -5.46 16.13
CA TRP A 80 -15.62 -4.15 15.54
C TRP A 80 -15.18 -3.11 16.59
N LEU A 81 -15.90 -3.00 17.71
CA LEU A 81 -15.64 -1.98 18.73
C LEU A 81 -14.37 -2.26 19.54
N VAL A 82 -14.08 -3.53 19.83
CA VAL A 82 -12.93 -3.96 20.66
C VAL A 82 -11.67 -4.16 19.84
N VAL A 83 -11.77 -4.61 18.58
CA VAL A 83 -10.60 -4.92 17.75
C VAL A 83 -10.36 -3.85 16.69
N GLU A 84 -11.36 -3.57 15.85
CA GLU A 84 -11.18 -2.77 14.63
C GLU A 84 -11.06 -1.26 14.93
N VAL A 85 -11.91 -0.69 15.80
CA VAL A 85 -11.85 0.74 16.15
C VAL A 85 -10.52 1.11 16.81
N PRO A 86 -10.00 0.35 17.80
CA PRO A 86 -8.68 0.63 18.37
C PRO A 86 -7.55 0.38 17.38
N LYS A 87 -7.69 -0.59 16.46
CA LYS A 87 -6.71 -0.82 15.39
C LYS A 87 -6.60 0.43 14.49
N ARG A 88 -7.71 0.91 13.94
CA ARG A 88 -7.74 2.11 13.08
C ARG A 88 -7.27 3.36 13.80
N THR A 89 -7.61 3.50 15.07
CA THR A 89 -7.15 4.64 15.88
C THR A 89 -5.64 4.60 16.07
N ARG A 90 -5.06 3.41 16.31
CA ARG A 90 -3.61 3.22 16.37
C ARG A 90 -2.95 3.50 15.03
N GLU A 91 -3.45 2.94 13.94
CA GLU A 91 -2.96 3.18 12.58
C GLU A 91 -2.92 4.68 12.25
N ARG A 92 -4.03 5.41 12.47
CA ARG A 92 -4.09 6.86 12.23
C ARG A 92 -3.08 7.65 13.07
N ARG A 93 -2.91 7.30 14.34
CA ARG A 93 -1.90 7.94 15.20
C ARG A 93 -0.49 7.63 14.71
N THR A 94 -0.21 6.38 14.36
CA THR A 94 1.10 5.99 13.81
C THR A 94 1.39 6.74 12.51
N TYR A 95 0.42 6.94 11.62
CA TYR A 95 0.64 7.75 10.43
C TYR A 95 0.94 9.21 10.78
N SER A 96 0.16 9.82 11.68
CA SER A 96 0.40 11.21 12.11
C SER A 96 1.76 11.40 12.81
N ASP A 97 2.12 10.49 13.71
CA ASP A 97 3.36 10.59 14.51
C ASP A 97 4.62 10.40 13.65
N TYR A 98 4.50 9.64 12.56
CA TYR A 98 5.61 9.30 11.66
C TYR A 98 5.44 9.86 10.26
N GLU A 99 4.68 10.96 10.14
CA GLU A 99 4.32 11.56 8.87
C GLU A 99 5.55 11.90 8.03
N ILE A 100 6.51 12.60 8.63
CA ILE A 100 7.75 13.04 7.98
C ILE A 100 8.56 11.86 7.45
N HIS A 101 8.56 10.74 8.17
CA HIS A 101 9.30 9.54 7.76
C HIS A 101 8.65 8.87 6.54
N LEU A 102 7.33 8.73 6.55
CA LEU A 102 6.58 8.20 5.42
C LEU A 102 6.69 9.11 4.19
N GLN A 103 6.58 10.42 4.38
CA GLN A 103 6.81 11.42 3.33
C GLN A 103 8.25 11.35 2.80
N THR A 104 9.24 11.19 3.67
CA THR A 104 10.64 11.03 3.25
C THR A 104 10.79 9.84 2.31
N LEU A 105 10.30 8.66 2.70
CA LEU A 105 10.40 7.48 1.84
C LEU A 105 9.60 7.63 0.54
N ALA A 106 8.42 8.25 0.57
CA ALA A 106 7.62 8.53 -0.62
C ALA A 106 8.25 9.61 -1.54
N GLY A 107 9.07 10.50 -1.01
CA GLY A 107 9.67 11.62 -1.74
C GLY A 107 11.04 11.32 -2.34
N LEU A 108 11.86 10.49 -1.69
CA LEU A 108 13.28 10.30 -2.05
C LEU A 108 13.50 9.90 -3.52
N GLY A 109 12.69 8.98 -4.04
CA GLY A 109 12.78 8.52 -5.43
C GLY A 109 12.50 9.63 -6.45
N PRO A 110 11.31 10.26 -6.41
CA PRO A 110 11.02 11.41 -7.28
C PRO A 110 12.03 12.54 -7.14
N ILE A 111 12.49 12.85 -5.92
CA ILE A 111 13.50 13.88 -5.68
C ILE A 111 14.81 13.55 -6.43
N ALA A 112 15.26 12.30 -6.37
CA ALA A 112 16.48 11.85 -7.03
C ALA A 112 16.39 11.86 -8.57
N LEU A 113 15.17 11.80 -9.11
CA LEU A 113 14.84 11.81 -10.54
C LEU A 113 14.80 13.21 -11.17
N VAL A 114 14.49 14.27 -10.40
CA VAL A 114 14.34 15.64 -10.93
C VAL A 114 15.53 16.09 -11.79
N PRO A 115 16.80 15.89 -11.39
CA PRO A 115 17.94 16.30 -12.21
C PRO A 115 17.98 15.63 -13.58
N TYR A 116 17.64 14.34 -13.68
CA TYR A 116 17.57 13.62 -14.96
C TYR A 116 16.58 14.27 -15.91
N ARG A 117 15.38 14.58 -15.42
CA ARG A 117 14.35 15.25 -16.22
C ARG A 117 14.78 16.64 -16.65
N HIS A 118 15.43 17.40 -15.78
CA HIS A 118 15.90 18.73 -16.13
C HIS A 118 16.95 18.68 -17.25
N TYR A 119 17.92 17.76 -17.17
CA TYR A 119 18.96 17.62 -18.19
C TYR A 119 18.44 17.03 -19.52
N VAL A 120 17.46 16.13 -19.49
CA VAL A 120 16.90 15.48 -20.70
C VAL A 120 15.81 16.33 -21.38
N ARG A 121 15.35 17.42 -20.76
CA ARG A 121 14.34 18.37 -21.30
C ARG A 121 14.85 19.24 -22.47
N GLY A 122 15.48 18.62 -23.46
CA GLY A 122 15.48 19.14 -24.83
C GLY A 122 14.06 19.05 -25.41
N PRO A 123 13.66 19.97 -26.32
CA PRO A 123 12.34 19.93 -26.92
C PRO A 123 12.18 18.65 -27.77
N GLY A 124 11.27 17.77 -27.37
CA GLY A 124 10.83 16.62 -28.17
C GLY A 124 11.31 15.23 -27.72
N VAL A 125 11.97 15.08 -26.56
CA VAL A 125 12.31 13.77 -26.01
C VAL A 125 11.23 13.36 -25.00
N ASP A 126 10.44 12.34 -25.34
CA ASP A 126 9.53 11.68 -24.41
C ASP A 126 10.40 10.76 -23.54
N PHE A 127 10.67 11.20 -22.31
CA PHE A 127 11.49 10.46 -21.34
C PHE A 127 10.55 9.75 -20.37
N ASP A 128 10.48 8.43 -20.46
CA ASP A 128 9.74 7.63 -19.52
C ASP A 128 10.59 7.36 -18.28
N SER A 129 10.34 8.14 -17.23
CA SER A 129 10.97 7.95 -15.92
C SER A 129 10.69 6.58 -15.27
N TRP A 130 9.84 5.77 -15.88
CA TRP A 130 9.49 4.43 -15.48
C TRP A 130 10.37 3.33 -16.03
N ASP A 131 11.01 3.58 -17.17
CA ASP A 131 11.89 2.61 -17.78
C ASP A 131 13.30 2.81 -17.21
N ALA A 132 13.76 1.84 -16.42
CA ALA A 132 15.12 1.81 -15.90
C ALA A 132 16.17 1.86 -17.02
N ASN A 133 15.85 1.33 -18.20
CA ASN A 133 16.72 1.40 -19.37
C ASN A 133 16.78 2.82 -19.93
N GLU A 134 15.64 3.51 -20.06
CA GLU A 134 15.62 4.91 -20.50
C GLU A 134 16.35 5.83 -19.52
N LEU A 135 16.22 5.59 -18.21
CA LEU A 135 16.98 6.31 -17.19
C LEU A 135 18.49 6.04 -17.28
N ALA A 136 18.90 4.80 -17.58
CA ALA A 136 20.30 4.46 -17.81
C ALA A 136 20.86 5.10 -19.09
N GLU A 137 20.08 5.14 -20.17
CA GLU A 137 20.44 5.85 -21.40
C GLU A 137 20.55 7.36 -21.17
N ALA A 138 19.58 7.95 -20.44
CA ALA A 138 19.66 9.34 -20.01
C ALA A 138 20.95 9.61 -19.21
N ALA A 139 21.33 8.71 -18.31
CA ALA A 139 22.57 8.85 -17.54
C ALA A 139 23.81 8.89 -18.44
N LYS A 140 23.87 8.03 -19.46
CA LYS A 140 24.96 8.00 -20.44
C LYS A 140 25.02 9.28 -21.26
N VAL A 141 23.85 9.80 -21.68
CA VAL A 141 23.77 11.07 -22.40
C VAL A 141 24.28 12.21 -21.54
N ILE A 142 23.81 12.31 -20.28
CA ILE A 142 24.28 13.31 -19.33
C ILE A 142 25.79 13.20 -19.12
N ALA A 143 26.32 11.98 -18.92
CA ALA A 143 27.74 11.76 -18.70
C ALA A 143 28.60 12.18 -19.91
N SER A 144 28.05 12.07 -21.13
CA SER A 144 28.72 12.50 -22.35
C SER A 144 28.76 14.03 -22.50
N GLN A 145 27.75 14.74 -21.97
CA GLN A 145 27.60 16.19 -22.09
C GLN A 145 28.23 16.95 -20.91
N ASP A 146 28.03 16.44 -19.70
CA ASP A 146 28.49 17.01 -18.44
C ASP A 146 29.01 15.89 -17.52
N PRO A 147 30.25 15.41 -17.71
CA PRO A 147 30.85 14.39 -16.85
C PRO A 147 30.92 14.81 -15.39
N ALA A 148 30.97 16.12 -15.10
CA ALA A 148 31.03 16.65 -13.74
C ALA A 148 29.72 16.44 -12.96
N PHE A 149 28.61 16.22 -13.66
CA PHE A 149 27.33 15.86 -13.04
C PHE A 149 27.46 14.63 -12.14
N PHE A 150 28.22 13.61 -12.54
CA PHE A 150 28.45 12.39 -11.74
C PHE A 150 29.67 12.49 -10.81
N GLY A 151 30.12 13.72 -10.54
CA GLY A 151 31.24 14.03 -9.66
C GLY A 151 30.92 13.85 -8.16
N PRO A 152 31.87 14.25 -7.29
CA PRO A 152 31.78 14.07 -5.84
C PRO A 152 30.51 14.67 -5.20
N GLU A 153 29.97 15.76 -5.75
CA GLU A 153 28.75 16.39 -5.25
C GLU A 153 27.52 15.50 -5.41
N ARG A 154 27.31 14.94 -6.62
CA ARG A 154 26.21 14.01 -6.90
C ARG A 154 26.36 12.72 -6.10
N THR A 155 27.59 12.22 -6.05
CA THR A 155 27.97 11.09 -5.22
C THR A 155 27.56 11.31 -3.75
N GLY A 156 27.93 12.46 -3.17
CA GLY A 156 27.57 12.82 -1.80
C GLY A 156 26.06 12.94 -1.57
N LEU A 157 25.34 13.54 -2.54
CA LEU A 157 23.89 13.67 -2.51
C LEU A 157 23.20 12.30 -2.54
N MET A 158 23.63 11.39 -3.42
CA MET A 158 23.07 10.05 -3.52
C MET A 158 23.32 9.24 -2.24
N SER A 159 24.53 9.33 -1.67
CA SER A 159 24.84 8.74 -0.36
C SER A 159 23.93 9.29 0.74
N HIS A 160 23.59 10.58 0.70
CA HIS A 160 22.65 11.18 1.65
C HIS A 160 21.23 10.59 1.49
N TYR A 161 20.74 10.42 0.26
CA TYR A 161 19.44 9.80 0.00
C TYR A 161 19.37 8.35 0.49
N ILE A 162 20.39 7.55 0.22
CA ILE A 162 20.46 6.16 0.67
C ILE A 162 20.51 6.09 2.21
N LEU A 163 21.29 6.97 2.85
CA LEU A 163 21.36 7.05 4.30
C LEU A 163 20.02 7.48 4.92
N ALA A 164 19.35 8.47 4.32
CA ALA A 164 18.04 8.93 4.73
C ALA A 164 16.99 7.82 4.62
N ALA A 165 16.97 7.10 3.49
CA ALA A 165 16.13 5.91 3.31
C ALA A 165 16.40 4.86 4.38
N THR A 166 17.67 4.51 4.59
CA THR A 166 18.08 3.48 5.54
C THR A 166 17.66 3.82 6.97
N LYS A 167 17.97 5.04 7.44
CA LYS A 167 17.59 5.50 8.78
C LYS A 167 16.08 5.55 8.95
N THR A 168 15.38 6.01 7.92
CA THR A 168 13.92 6.11 7.96
C THR A 168 13.28 4.74 8.03
N GLN A 169 13.72 3.78 7.20
CA GLN A 169 13.25 2.41 7.26
C GLN A 169 13.53 1.76 8.62
N GLN A 170 14.75 1.93 9.17
CA GLN A 170 15.10 1.42 10.50
C GLN A 170 14.22 2.04 11.62
N THR A 171 13.87 3.31 11.48
CA THR A 171 12.98 4.01 12.42
C THR A 171 11.55 3.46 12.35
N LEU A 172 11.07 3.17 11.13
CA LEU A 172 9.72 2.65 10.91
C LEU A 172 9.59 1.15 11.17
N ALA A 173 10.67 0.37 11.06
CA ALA A 173 10.68 -1.09 11.21
C ALA A 173 9.95 -1.62 12.47
N PRO A 174 10.18 -1.11 13.70
CA PRO A 174 9.45 -1.57 14.88
C PRO A 174 7.96 -1.22 14.86
N LEU A 175 7.54 -0.27 14.02
CA LEU A 175 6.19 0.31 13.99
C LEU A 175 5.32 -0.27 12.88
N VAL A 176 5.90 -1.05 11.97
CA VAL A 176 5.23 -1.77 10.88
C VAL A 176 4.01 -2.55 11.39
N SER A 177 4.07 -3.12 12.60
CA SER A 177 2.95 -3.85 13.22
C SER A 177 1.73 -3.00 13.58
N PHE A 178 1.88 -1.67 13.60
CA PHE A 178 0.81 -0.70 13.86
C PHE A 178 0.30 -0.01 12.59
N MET A 179 0.85 -0.34 11.42
CA MET A 179 0.43 0.20 10.13
C MET A 179 -0.53 -0.76 9.43
N SER A 180 -1.23 -0.26 8.40
CA SER A 180 -1.94 -1.14 7.47
C SER A 180 -0.97 -2.14 6.82
N GLU A 181 -1.48 -3.32 6.48
CA GLU A 181 -0.69 -4.41 5.90
C GLU A 181 0.06 -3.99 4.63
N ASP A 182 -0.60 -3.21 3.76
CA ASP A 182 0.01 -2.73 2.52
C ASP A 182 1.16 -1.74 2.78
N VAL A 183 0.98 -0.79 3.72
CA VAL A 183 2.02 0.18 4.07
C VAL A 183 3.17 -0.51 4.79
N ALA A 184 2.85 -1.43 5.70
CA ALA A 184 3.81 -2.26 6.40
C ALA A 184 4.70 -3.04 5.42
N HIS A 185 4.10 -3.70 4.44
CA HIS A 185 4.81 -4.40 3.39
C HIS A 185 5.69 -3.45 2.57
N ALA A 186 5.15 -2.32 2.12
CA ALA A 186 5.88 -1.34 1.33
C ALA A 186 7.10 -0.73 2.07
N VAL A 187 6.99 -0.49 3.37
CA VAL A 187 8.10 -0.01 4.20
C VAL A 187 9.18 -1.08 4.34
N LEU A 188 8.79 -2.34 4.56
CA LEU A 188 9.74 -3.45 4.69
C LEU A 188 10.43 -3.80 3.36
N SER A 189 9.75 -3.63 2.24
CA SER A 189 10.28 -3.89 0.90
C SER A 189 10.98 -2.68 0.27
N PHE A 190 11.05 -1.51 0.92
CA PHE A 190 11.79 -0.37 0.40
C PHE A 190 13.30 -0.65 0.40
N PRO A 191 14.06 -0.33 -0.67
CA PRO A 191 13.64 0.30 -1.94
C PRO A 191 13.01 -0.67 -2.97
N ASN A 192 13.31 -1.96 -2.87
CA ASN A 192 12.69 -3.10 -3.56
C ASN A 192 13.06 -4.38 -2.77
N ASP A 193 12.59 -5.57 -3.18
CA ASP A 193 12.91 -6.88 -2.57
C ASP A 193 14.42 -7.17 -2.39
N TRP A 194 15.28 -6.34 -2.97
CA TRP A 194 16.71 -6.31 -2.73
C TRP A 194 17.03 -5.51 -1.47
N ARG A 195 17.64 -6.18 -0.49
CA ARG A 195 18.16 -5.57 0.74
C ARG A 195 18.87 -4.25 0.45
N LEU A 196 18.78 -3.27 1.35
CA LEU A 196 19.53 -2.00 1.31
C LEU A 196 21.02 -2.16 0.99
N ASP A 197 21.61 -3.32 1.30
CA ASP A 197 22.96 -3.73 0.94
C ASP A 197 23.23 -3.61 -0.59
N ALA A 198 22.21 -3.79 -1.42
CA ALA A 198 22.27 -3.63 -2.87
C ALA A 198 22.31 -2.17 -3.33
N LEU A 199 21.99 -1.21 -2.44
CA LEU A 199 22.18 0.23 -2.67
C LEU A 199 23.58 0.72 -2.27
N GLN A 200 24.53 -0.16 -1.92
CA GLN A 200 25.89 0.27 -1.61
C GLN A 200 26.48 1.10 -2.75
N MET A 201 26.94 2.30 -2.42
CA MET A 201 27.64 3.18 -3.34
C MET A 201 29.02 2.56 -3.65
N ALA A 202 29.28 2.32 -4.94
CA ALA A 202 30.61 1.98 -5.42
C ALA A 202 31.22 3.25 -6.02
N TYR A 203 32.32 3.71 -5.44
CA TYR A 203 33.03 4.91 -5.89
C TYR A 203 34.23 4.52 -6.74
N THR A 204 34.54 5.34 -7.74
CA THR A 204 35.86 5.30 -8.38
C THR A 204 36.90 5.98 -7.48
N ASP A 205 38.18 5.79 -7.78
CA ASP A 205 39.29 6.44 -7.06
C ASP A 205 39.20 7.98 -7.05
N ASN A 206 38.44 8.56 -7.98
CA ASN A 206 38.23 10.00 -8.12
C ASN A 206 36.96 10.51 -7.39
N GLY A 207 36.26 9.64 -6.64
CA GLY A 207 35.02 9.99 -5.95
C GLY A 207 33.82 10.19 -6.87
N THR A 208 33.89 9.72 -8.11
CA THR A 208 32.77 9.75 -9.05
C THR A 208 31.92 8.49 -8.92
N ILE A 209 30.64 8.59 -9.28
CA ILE A 209 29.73 7.46 -9.41
C ILE A 209 29.60 7.06 -10.89
N ASP A 210 29.54 5.75 -11.16
CA ASP A 210 29.22 5.27 -12.49
C ASP A 210 27.79 5.71 -12.90
N PRO A 211 27.59 6.30 -14.10
CA PRO A 211 26.28 6.82 -14.52
C PRO A 211 25.17 5.77 -14.52
N VAL A 212 25.48 4.54 -14.93
CA VAL A 212 24.51 3.44 -14.96
C VAL A 212 24.16 3.02 -13.53
N ARG A 213 25.14 3.04 -12.62
CA ARG A 213 24.91 2.81 -11.21
C ARG A 213 24.03 3.90 -10.57
N ASP A 214 24.27 5.18 -10.84
CA ASP A 214 23.42 6.27 -10.33
C ASP A 214 21.97 6.10 -10.82
N ALA A 215 21.77 5.83 -12.12
CA ALA A 215 20.44 5.56 -12.68
C ALA A 215 19.74 4.39 -12.00
N HIS A 216 20.44 3.29 -11.77
CA HIS A 216 19.90 2.14 -11.05
C HIS A 216 19.45 2.50 -9.62
N LEU A 217 20.25 3.28 -8.89
CA LEU A 217 19.91 3.74 -7.55
C LEU A 217 18.66 4.63 -7.56
N VAL A 218 18.60 5.60 -8.48
CA VAL A 218 17.43 6.47 -8.68
C VAL A 218 16.17 5.65 -8.99
N SER A 219 16.26 4.71 -9.93
CA SER A 219 15.14 3.84 -10.31
C SER A 219 14.66 2.99 -9.11
N SER A 220 15.59 2.44 -8.33
CA SER A 220 15.25 1.64 -7.14
C SER A 220 14.54 2.49 -6.09
N LEU A 221 15.06 3.69 -5.80
CA LEU A 221 14.42 4.62 -4.86
C LEU A 221 13.03 5.02 -5.35
N LEU A 222 12.85 5.26 -6.66
CA LEU A 222 11.57 5.61 -7.27
C LEU A 222 10.54 4.48 -7.14
N ALA A 223 10.93 3.23 -7.41
CA ALA A 223 10.05 2.08 -7.24
C ALA A 223 9.55 1.94 -5.79
N GLY A 224 10.47 2.00 -4.82
CA GLY A 224 10.12 1.92 -3.40
C GLY A 224 9.23 3.08 -2.95
N SER A 225 9.55 4.31 -3.38
CA SER A 225 8.79 5.52 -3.05
C SER A 225 7.33 5.39 -3.50
N ARG A 226 7.13 4.80 -4.67
CA ARG A 226 5.82 4.64 -5.28
C ARG A 226 5.01 3.52 -4.66
N SER A 227 5.66 2.42 -4.30
CA SER A 227 5.03 1.36 -3.49
C SER A 227 4.45 1.93 -2.19
N ILE A 228 5.24 2.75 -1.48
CA ILE A 228 4.82 3.42 -0.26
C ILE A 228 3.68 4.41 -0.53
N TYR A 229 3.83 5.27 -1.52
CA TYR A 229 2.81 6.25 -1.87
C TYR A 229 1.48 5.57 -2.25
N ALA A 230 1.50 4.51 -3.06
CA ALA A 230 0.31 3.77 -3.45
C ALA A 230 -0.37 3.10 -2.25
N ALA A 231 0.41 2.46 -1.37
CA ALA A 231 -0.10 1.85 -0.15
C ALA A 231 -0.73 2.89 0.79
N MET A 232 -0.12 4.07 0.91
CA MET A 232 -0.64 5.18 1.71
C MET A 232 -1.91 5.78 1.09
N LYS A 233 -1.95 5.94 -0.23
CA LYS A 233 -3.15 6.42 -0.94
C LYS A 233 -4.34 5.50 -0.75
N ALA A 234 -4.11 4.18 -0.73
CA ALA A 234 -5.14 3.19 -0.47
C ALA A 234 -5.58 3.16 1.01
N SER A 235 -4.64 3.31 1.94
CA SER A 235 -4.89 3.12 3.38
C SER A 235 -5.33 4.38 4.12
N SER A 236 -4.85 5.55 3.69
CA SER A 236 -5.04 6.83 4.37
C SER A 236 -4.95 8.00 3.37
N PRO A 237 -5.95 8.17 2.48
CA PRO A 237 -5.93 9.22 1.46
C PRO A 237 -5.80 10.64 2.04
N ASP A 238 -6.44 10.90 3.19
CA ASP A 238 -6.38 12.17 3.92
C ASP A 238 -4.94 12.59 4.26
N PHE A 239 -4.01 11.63 4.37
CA PHE A 239 -2.60 11.90 4.68
C PHE A 239 -1.87 12.57 3.50
N LEU A 240 -2.30 12.28 2.26
CA LEU A 240 -1.62 12.79 1.06
C LEU A 240 -2.12 14.17 0.64
N GLU A 241 -3.26 14.64 1.14
CA GLU A 241 -3.84 15.95 0.77
C GLU A 241 -2.98 17.15 1.21
N GLY A 242 -2.06 16.97 2.16
CA GLY A 242 -1.09 17.98 2.61
C GLY A 242 0.35 17.76 2.14
N ALA A 243 0.65 16.62 1.51
CA ALA A 243 2.02 16.27 1.14
C ALA A 243 2.41 16.93 -0.19
N SER A 244 3.00 18.13 -0.14
CA SER A 244 3.65 18.73 -1.31
C SER A 244 5.13 18.33 -1.33
N PHE A 245 5.51 17.56 -2.33
CA PHE A 245 6.91 17.26 -2.59
C PHE A 245 7.45 18.26 -3.63
N SER A 246 8.50 19.01 -3.29
CA SER A 246 9.20 19.86 -4.26
C SER A 246 10.71 19.78 -4.09
N VAL A 247 11.43 20.00 -5.20
CA VAL A 247 12.89 20.06 -5.23
C VAL A 247 13.32 21.40 -5.76
N VAL A 248 14.22 22.07 -5.05
CA VAL A 248 14.91 23.25 -5.57
C VAL A 248 16.19 22.80 -6.25
N LEU A 249 16.27 23.05 -7.55
CA LEU A 249 17.43 22.78 -8.38
C LEU A 249 18.56 23.79 -8.14
N ARG A 250 19.75 23.49 -8.65
CA ARG A 250 20.95 24.33 -8.49
C ARG A 250 20.77 25.75 -9.08
N ASP A 251 19.96 25.86 -10.11
CA ASP A 251 19.57 27.12 -10.76
C ASP A 251 18.49 27.90 -9.98
N GLY A 252 18.04 27.38 -8.83
CA GLY A 252 16.96 27.94 -8.02
C GLY A 252 15.56 27.57 -8.50
N THR A 253 15.43 26.76 -9.55
CA THR A 253 14.13 26.33 -10.06
C THR A 253 13.48 25.34 -9.09
N GLU A 254 12.27 25.65 -8.63
CA GLU A 254 11.46 24.72 -7.85
C GLU A 254 10.67 23.81 -8.79
N VAL A 255 10.88 22.50 -8.67
CA VAL A 255 10.16 21.48 -9.44
C VAL A 255 9.20 20.76 -8.50
N PRO A 256 7.88 20.94 -8.64
CA PRO A 256 6.91 20.16 -7.88
C PRO A 256 6.89 18.72 -8.40
N ILE A 257 6.89 17.77 -7.48
CA ILE A 257 6.65 16.36 -7.75
C ILE A 257 5.14 16.16 -7.68
N THR A 258 4.56 15.74 -8.80
CA THR A 258 3.09 15.69 -8.96
C THR A 258 2.54 14.29 -8.72
N ASP A 259 1.28 14.22 -8.28
CA ASP A 259 0.52 12.98 -8.05
C ASP A 259 0.66 11.94 -9.20
N PRO A 260 0.55 12.34 -10.49
CA PRO A 260 0.73 11.42 -11.62
C PRO A 260 2.08 10.72 -11.67
N GLU A 261 3.12 11.31 -11.09
CA GLU A 261 4.48 10.73 -11.06
C GLU A 261 4.60 9.65 -10.00
N LEU A 262 3.80 9.77 -8.94
CA LEU A 262 3.76 8.83 -7.83
C LEU A 262 2.71 7.73 -8.04
N SER A 263 1.65 8.01 -8.80
CA SER A 263 0.45 7.16 -8.89
C SER A 263 0.18 6.46 -10.22
N ARG A 264 0.95 6.73 -11.29
CA ARG A 264 0.91 5.87 -12.48
C ARG A 264 1.28 4.44 -12.09
#